data_AF-A0A1H3CKP6-F1
#
_entry.id   AF-A0A1H3CKP6-F1
#
_cell.length_a   1.000
_cell.length_b   1.000
_cell.length_c   1.000
_cell.angle_alpha   90.00
_cell.angle_beta   90.00
_cell.angle_gamma   90.00
#
_symmetry.space_group_name_H-M   'P 1'
#
loop_
_entity.id
_entity.type
_entity.pdbx_description
1 polymer ?
#
loop_
_entity_poly.entity_id
_entity_poly.type
_entity_poly.pdbx_seq_one_letter_code
_entity_poly.pdbx_strand_id
1 'polypeptide(L)'
;MPTLTYPHWRDVPATAWRWPNFSAAEIACRGTGAIKINTEAMDKLQTLRDRLGKPLIIRSAYRSPEHNRAVGGAPASKHMQGTAFDIATANHDPAAFEAAARAVGFLGFGYYPRSGFMHIDLGPARSWGDPFPARLVPFAPELTPAREVLSESRTLRGGGAAGAATVGAAGVEVLQDVLAETQTTIQPLIPYLDTLRWVLIAIALIGIAVTIHARLDDWKRGQR
;
A
#
# COMPACT_ATOMS: atom_id res chain seq x y z
N MET A 1 17.34 22.80 9.76
CA MET A 1 17.29 22.08 8.45
C MET A 1 16.17 22.66 7.61
N PRO A 2 16.32 22.77 6.28
CA PRO A 2 15.32 23.40 5.43
C PRO A 2 14.02 22.59 5.41
N THR A 3 12.91 23.29 5.62
CA THR A 3 11.55 22.76 5.44
C THR A 3 10.92 23.47 4.25
N LEU A 4 10.56 22.71 3.22
CA LEU A 4 9.86 23.24 2.05
C LEU A 4 8.36 23.04 2.22
N THR A 5 7.55 23.99 1.76
CA THR A 5 6.08 23.89 1.82
C THR A 5 5.49 24.28 0.48
N TYR A 6 4.55 23.48 -0.02
CA TYR A 6 3.84 23.74 -1.26
C TYR A 6 2.32 23.60 -1.04
N PRO A 7 1.48 24.43 -1.70
CA PRO A 7 0.03 24.33 -1.61
C PRO A 7 -0.52 22.97 -2.06
N HIS A 8 0.13 22.35 -3.05
CA HIS A 8 -0.20 21.02 -3.52
C HIS A 8 1.05 20.21 -3.88
N TRP A 9 1.02 18.89 -3.74
CA TRP A 9 2.17 18.01 -4.01
C TRP A 9 2.61 18.00 -5.49
N ARG A 10 1.70 18.35 -6.39
CA ARG A 10 1.99 18.52 -7.83
C ARG A 10 2.87 19.74 -8.12
N ASP A 11 2.93 20.68 -7.19
CA ASP A 11 3.73 21.91 -7.33
C ASP A 11 5.19 21.69 -6.92
N VAL A 12 5.53 20.50 -6.40
CA VAL A 12 6.89 20.15 -6.01
C VAL A 12 7.73 19.98 -7.28
N PRO A 13 8.79 20.79 -7.49
CA PRO A 13 9.67 20.62 -8.63
C PRO A 13 10.36 19.26 -8.56
N ALA A 14 10.45 18.55 -9.68
CA ALA A 14 11.13 17.25 -9.74
C ALA A 14 12.59 17.34 -9.25
N THR A 15 13.27 18.46 -9.52
CA THR A 15 14.63 18.75 -9.07
C THR A 15 14.78 18.91 -7.56
N ALA A 16 13.69 19.19 -6.83
CA ALA A 16 13.68 19.29 -5.39
C ALA A 16 13.44 17.93 -4.69
N TRP A 17 13.00 16.91 -5.43
CA TRP A 17 12.67 15.60 -4.88
C TRP A 17 13.84 14.62 -5.02
N ARG A 18 14.39 14.15 -3.90
CA ARG A 18 15.61 13.31 -3.87
C ARG A 18 15.44 11.95 -3.19
N TRP A 19 14.22 11.58 -2.78
CA TRP A 19 13.95 10.33 -2.07
C TRP A 19 13.31 9.33 -3.03
N PRO A 20 14.10 8.45 -3.68
CA PRO A 20 13.62 7.61 -4.78
C PRO A 20 12.57 6.58 -4.38
N ASN A 21 12.51 6.20 -3.10
CA ASN A 21 11.54 5.22 -2.61
C ASN A 21 10.18 5.81 -2.23
N PHE A 22 10.01 7.13 -2.38
CA PHE A 22 8.77 7.82 -2.04
C PHE A 22 8.37 8.77 -3.15
N SER A 23 7.08 8.98 -3.30
CA SER A 23 6.50 10.04 -4.12
C SER A 23 6.06 11.23 -3.25
N ALA A 24 6.02 12.43 -3.84
CA ALA A 24 5.47 13.60 -3.16
C ALA A 24 4.01 13.38 -2.73
N ALA A 25 3.22 12.64 -3.52
CA ALA A 25 1.84 12.32 -3.21
C ALA A 25 1.69 11.47 -1.93
N GLU A 26 2.59 10.51 -1.68
CA GLU A 26 2.57 9.69 -0.45
C GLU A 26 2.85 10.50 0.81
N ILE A 27 3.64 11.57 0.69
CA ILE A 27 4.05 12.43 1.82
C ILE A 27 3.07 13.60 2.03
N ALA A 28 2.26 13.91 1.03
CA ALA A 28 1.29 14.98 1.06
C ALA A 28 0.16 14.73 2.06
N CYS A 29 -0.50 15.82 2.46
CA CYS A 29 -1.72 15.75 3.25
C CYS A 29 -2.84 15.13 2.42
N ARG A 30 -3.39 14.02 2.90
CA ARG A 30 -4.50 13.32 2.24
C ARG A 30 -5.79 14.14 2.15
N GLY A 31 -5.99 15.09 3.08
CA GLY A 31 -7.17 15.96 3.09
C GLY A 31 -7.11 17.07 2.05
N THR A 32 -5.94 17.67 1.84
CA THR A 32 -5.81 18.94 1.09
C THR A 32 -4.88 18.87 -0.10
N GLY A 33 -4.08 17.81 -0.22
CA GLY A 33 -2.99 17.69 -1.18
C GLY A 33 -1.76 18.56 -0.88
N ALA A 34 -1.82 19.45 0.12
CA ALA A 34 -0.69 20.28 0.54
C ALA A 34 0.46 19.40 1.05
N ILE A 35 1.69 19.88 0.94
CA ILE A 35 2.87 19.13 1.36
C ILE A 35 3.83 20.03 2.13
N LYS A 36 4.39 19.48 3.21
CA LYS A 36 5.49 20.07 3.97
C LYS A 36 6.61 19.04 4.06
N ILE A 37 7.77 19.38 3.50
CA ILE A 37 8.91 18.51 3.33
C ILE A 37 9.97 18.94 4.34
N ASN A 38 10.06 18.24 5.46
CA ASN A 38 11.22 18.34 6.34
C ASN A 38 12.31 17.42 5.79
N THR A 39 13.42 18.01 5.35
CA THR A 39 14.50 17.27 4.68
C THR A 39 15.14 16.21 5.57
N GLU A 40 15.35 16.49 6.86
CA GLU A 40 15.89 15.54 7.83
C GLU A 40 14.99 14.32 8.02
N ALA A 41 13.69 14.57 8.21
CA ALA A 41 12.71 13.52 8.43
C ALA A 41 12.60 12.60 7.21
N MET A 42 12.65 13.17 6.01
CA MET A 42 12.64 12.40 4.77
C MET A 42 13.95 11.63 4.54
N ASP A 43 15.12 12.21 4.85
CA ASP A 43 16.40 11.51 4.76
C ASP A 43 16.44 10.30 5.71
N LYS A 44 15.89 10.44 6.92
CA LYS A 44 15.73 9.33 7.88
C LYS A 44 14.71 8.29 7.41
N LEU A 45 13.58 8.72 6.83
CA LEU A 45 12.57 7.81 6.29
C LEU A 45 13.11 6.99 5.11
N GLN A 46 13.89 7.62 4.22
CA GLN A 46 14.62 6.96 3.14
C GLN A 46 15.61 5.92 3.68
N THR A 47 16.43 6.32 4.65
CA THR A 47 17.38 5.39 5.31
C THR A 47 16.65 4.20 5.96
N LEU A 48 15.49 4.45 6.59
CA LEU A 48 14.66 3.39 7.19
C LEU A 48 14.16 2.40 6.13
N ARG A 49 13.65 2.92 5.02
CA ARG A 49 13.13 2.12 3.90
C ARG A 49 14.22 1.27 3.24
N ASP A 50 15.42 1.82 3.10
CA ASP A 50 16.59 1.11 2.58
C ASP A 50 17.02 0.00 3.55
N ARG A 51 17.11 0.31 4.85
CA ARG A 51 17.50 -0.64 5.90
C ARG A 51 16.55 -1.83 6.02
N LEU A 52 15.24 -1.59 5.89
CA LEU A 52 14.23 -2.64 6.00
C LEU A 52 14.13 -3.49 4.73
N GLY A 53 14.62 -3.01 3.59
CA GLY A 53 14.55 -3.71 2.31
C GLY A 53 13.12 -3.85 1.74
N LYS A 54 12.07 -3.48 2.48
CA LYS A 54 10.66 -3.63 2.11
C LYS A 54 9.90 -2.29 2.07
N PRO A 55 8.88 -2.12 1.20
CA PRO A 55 8.08 -0.90 1.09
C PRO A 55 7.55 -0.39 2.44
N LEU A 56 7.62 0.93 2.68
CA LEU A 56 6.94 1.56 3.81
C LEU A 56 5.56 2.04 3.34
N ILE A 57 4.50 1.41 3.84
CA ILE A 57 3.13 1.79 3.46
C ILE A 57 2.73 3.02 4.29
N ILE A 58 2.87 4.21 3.70
CA ILE A 58 2.57 5.50 4.35
C ILE A 58 1.05 5.69 4.47
N ARG A 59 0.51 5.62 5.69
CA ARG A 59 -0.89 5.94 5.95
C ARG A 59 -1.11 7.43 6.12
N SER A 60 -0.17 8.13 6.73
CA SER A 60 -0.23 9.58 6.94
C SER A 60 1.18 10.13 7.11
N ALA A 61 1.45 11.30 6.55
CA ALA A 61 2.72 12.00 6.66
C ALA A 61 2.47 13.46 7.05
N TYR A 62 2.50 14.41 6.12
CA TYR A 62 2.10 15.77 6.46
C TYR A 62 0.59 15.86 6.71
N ARG A 63 0.17 16.63 7.72
CA ARG A 63 -1.24 17.05 7.88
C ARG A 63 -1.32 18.57 7.90
N SER A 64 -2.17 19.14 7.05
CA SER A 64 -2.55 20.55 7.16
C SER A 64 -3.22 20.80 8.52
N PRO A 65 -3.18 22.05 9.05
CA PRO A 65 -3.85 22.36 10.31
C PRO A 65 -5.34 22.00 10.32
N GLU A 66 -6.04 22.22 9.20
CA GLU A 66 -7.46 21.88 9.04
C GLU A 66 -7.71 20.38 9.04
N HIS A 67 -6.90 19.61 8.28
CA HIS A 67 -7.03 18.17 8.25
C HIS A 67 -6.67 17.55 9.61
N ASN A 68 -5.64 18.07 10.28
CA ASN A 68 -5.27 17.63 11.62
C ASN A 68 -6.42 17.83 12.62
N ARG A 69 -7.10 18.99 12.60
CA ARG A 69 -8.30 19.20 13.44
C ARG A 69 -9.43 18.25 13.08
N ALA A 70 -9.71 18.06 11.78
CA ALA A 70 -10.80 17.21 11.30
C ALA A 70 -10.64 15.75 11.75
N VAL A 71 -9.41 15.25 11.86
CA VAL A 71 -9.12 13.88 12.34
C VAL A 71 -8.88 13.79 13.85
N GLY A 72 -9.13 14.87 14.61
CA GLY A 72 -8.91 14.89 16.07
C GLY A 72 -7.44 14.84 16.48
N GLY A 73 -6.52 15.28 15.61
CA GLY A 73 -5.10 15.32 15.89
C GLY A 73 -4.71 16.33 16.97
N ALA A 74 -3.63 16.05 17.68
CA ALA A 74 -3.13 16.93 18.75
C ALA A 74 -2.78 18.34 18.23
N PRO A 75 -2.98 19.41 19.03
CA PRO A 75 -2.67 20.79 18.61
C PRO A 75 -1.21 21.01 18.19
N ALA A 76 -0.26 20.33 18.85
CA ALA A 76 1.17 20.37 18.55
C ALA A 76 1.65 19.13 17.75
N SER A 77 0.82 18.58 16.87
CA SER A 77 1.12 17.35 16.14
C SER A 77 2.37 17.48 15.26
N LYS A 78 3.26 16.48 15.35
CA LYS A 78 4.45 16.38 14.49
C LYS A 78 4.13 16.15 13.01
N HIS A 79 2.94 15.65 12.68
CA HIS A 79 2.46 15.62 11.30
C HIS A 79 2.34 17.02 10.68
N MET A 80 1.96 18.03 11.47
CA MET A 80 1.87 19.41 10.99
C MET A 80 3.25 20.06 10.75
N GLN A 81 4.31 19.45 11.30
CA GLN A 81 5.70 19.87 11.13
C GLN A 81 6.38 19.15 9.95
N GLY A 82 5.72 18.15 9.35
CA GLY A 82 6.31 17.30 8.30
C GLY A 82 7.38 16.35 8.85
N THR A 83 7.36 16.07 10.16
CA THR A 83 8.37 15.27 10.86
C THR A 83 7.80 14.01 11.49
N ALA A 84 6.65 13.54 11.02
CA ALA A 84 5.99 12.34 11.51
C ALA A 84 5.36 11.53 10.39
N PHE A 85 5.34 10.21 10.58
CA PHE A 85 4.83 9.26 9.62
C PHE A 85 4.05 8.15 10.35
N ASP A 86 2.84 7.88 9.89
CA ASP A 86 2.05 6.72 10.30
C ASP A 86 2.30 5.62 9.27
N ILE A 87 2.97 4.54 9.67
CA ILE A 87 3.40 3.44 8.81
C ILE A 87 2.55 2.20 9.09
N ALA A 88 1.94 1.62 8.06
CA ALA A 88 1.18 0.38 8.23
C ALA A 88 2.10 -0.77 8.63
N THR A 89 1.65 -1.61 9.56
CA THR A 89 2.40 -2.79 10.03
C THR A 89 1.99 -4.08 9.29
N ALA A 90 1.37 -3.93 8.12
CA ALA A 90 0.82 -5.02 7.33
C ALA A 90 1.91 -5.87 6.65
N ASN A 91 3.10 -5.31 6.43
CA ASN A 91 4.24 -5.98 5.79
C ASN A 91 5.54 -5.91 6.61
N HIS A 92 5.45 -5.42 7.85
CA HIS A 92 6.58 -5.29 8.77
C HIS A 92 6.25 -5.92 10.12
N ASP A 93 7.21 -6.67 10.66
CA ASP A 93 7.14 -7.06 12.06
C ASP A 93 7.29 -5.78 12.93
N PRO A 94 6.34 -5.48 13.84
CA PRO A 94 6.36 -4.22 14.58
C PRO A 94 7.63 -4.02 15.43
N ALA A 95 8.17 -5.10 16.03
CA ALA A 95 9.36 -5.00 16.89
C ALA A 95 10.61 -4.75 16.05
N ALA A 96 10.79 -5.48 14.94
CA ALA A 96 11.89 -5.25 14.01
C ALA A 96 11.82 -3.86 13.35
N PHE A 97 10.62 -3.42 12.99
CA PHE A 97 10.37 -2.08 12.44
C PHE A 97 10.76 -0.99 13.44
N GLU A 98 10.31 -1.10 14.69
CA GLU A 98 10.64 -0.13 15.73
C GLU A 98 12.14 -0.05 15.97
N ALA A 99 12.81 -1.21 16.09
CA ALA A 99 14.25 -1.27 16.28
C ALA A 99 15.00 -0.57 15.12
N ALA A 100 14.57 -0.79 13.88
CA ALA A 100 15.14 -0.13 12.71
C ALA A 100 14.85 1.39 12.71
N ALA A 101 13.65 1.81 13.07
CA ALA A 101 13.26 3.22 13.15
C ALA A 101 14.06 3.98 14.23
N ARG A 102 14.27 3.37 15.40
CA ARG A 102 15.14 3.90 16.46
C ARG A 102 16.58 4.04 15.97
N ALA A 103 17.09 3.03 15.26
CA ALA A 103 18.46 3.03 14.75
C ALA A 103 18.75 4.15 13.74
N VAL A 104 17.74 4.67 13.04
CA VAL A 104 17.89 5.83 12.12
C VAL A 104 17.54 7.18 12.78
N GLY A 105 17.17 7.16 14.06
CA GLY A 105 16.98 8.35 14.89
C GLY A 105 15.54 8.88 14.99
N PHE A 106 14.52 8.05 14.74
CA PHE A 106 13.17 8.37 15.21
C PHE A 106 13.08 8.15 16.73
N LEU A 107 12.37 9.05 17.42
CA LEU A 107 12.36 9.13 18.88
C LEU A 107 10.94 9.04 19.48
N GLY A 108 9.94 9.56 18.78
CA GLY A 108 8.54 9.45 19.17
C GLY A 108 7.89 8.23 18.53
N PHE A 109 7.20 7.42 19.33
CA PHE A 109 6.53 6.19 18.89
C PHE A 109 5.09 6.10 19.39
N GLY A 110 4.14 5.94 18.47
CA GLY A 110 2.73 5.68 18.81
C GLY A 110 2.28 4.33 18.30
N TYR A 111 1.64 3.53 19.16
CA TYR A 111 1.25 2.17 18.83
C TYR A 111 -0.28 2.05 18.65
N TYR A 112 -0.69 1.62 17.46
CA TYR A 112 -2.11 1.50 17.10
C TYR A 112 -2.42 0.12 16.49
N PRO A 113 -2.30 -0.97 17.25
CA PRO A 113 -2.49 -2.33 16.73
C PRO A 113 -3.89 -2.57 16.17
N ARG A 114 -4.94 -2.04 16.81
CA ARG A 114 -6.32 -2.13 16.29
C ARG A 114 -6.50 -1.43 14.95
N SER A 115 -5.70 -0.40 14.68
CA SER A 115 -5.71 0.30 13.40
C SER A 115 -4.66 -0.22 12.42
N GLY A 116 -3.73 -1.08 12.86
CA GLY A 116 -2.71 -1.69 12.01
C GLY A 116 -1.59 -0.72 11.55
N PHE A 117 -1.20 0.25 12.37
CA PHE A 117 -0.08 1.14 12.06
C PHE A 117 0.72 1.57 13.28
N MET A 118 1.98 1.91 13.07
CA MET A 118 2.85 2.54 14.05
C MET A 118 3.15 3.98 13.62
N HIS A 119 3.01 4.92 14.55
CA HIS A 119 3.44 6.31 14.38
C HIS A 119 4.92 6.44 14.75
N ILE A 120 5.69 7.15 13.92
CA ILE A 120 7.08 7.52 14.20
C ILE A 120 7.30 9.03 13.99
N ASP A 121 8.06 9.69 14.86
CA ASP A 121 8.38 11.12 14.72
C ASP A 121 9.75 11.55 15.29
N LEU A 122 10.20 12.74 14.89
CA LEU A 122 11.46 13.36 15.36
C LEU A 122 11.30 14.30 16.57
N GLY A 123 10.17 14.24 17.28
CA GLY A 123 9.99 14.97 18.53
C GLY A 123 10.80 14.38 19.70
N PRO A 124 10.54 14.84 20.94
CA PRO A 124 11.17 14.27 22.13
C PRO A 124 10.93 12.76 22.23
N ALA A 125 11.91 12.04 22.78
CA ALA A 125 11.81 10.61 23.03
C ALA A 125 10.61 10.30 23.92
N ARG A 126 9.64 9.57 23.36
CA ARG A 126 8.39 9.22 24.04
C ARG A 126 7.68 8.08 23.32
N SER A 127 6.84 7.36 24.05
CA SER A 127 6.02 6.29 23.52
C SER A 127 4.59 6.36 24.08
N TRP A 128 3.59 6.04 23.28
CA TRP A 128 2.18 6.02 23.70
C TRP A 128 1.35 4.98 22.93
N GLY A 129 0.16 4.66 23.45
CA GLY A 129 -0.73 3.65 22.87
C GLY A 129 -0.44 2.24 23.38
N ASP A 130 -1.11 1.25 22.78
CA ASP A 130 -1.05 -0.15 23.22
C ASP A 130 0.02 -0.91 22.42
N PRO A 131 0.88 -1.72 23.08
CA PRO A 131 1.90 -2.48 22.37
C PRO A 131 1.28 -3.42 21.34
N PHE A 132 2.00 -3.66 20.25
CA PHE A 132 1.61 -4.69 19.30
C PHE A 132 1.70 -6.08 19.94
N PRO A 133 0.70 -6.96 19.74
CA PRO A 133 0.80 -8.33 20.23
C PRO A 133 1.99 -9.02 19.56
N ALA A 134 2.68 -9.86 20.32
CA ALA A 134 3.77 -10.67 19.78
C ALA A 134 3.26 -11.54 18.64
N ARG A 135 3.92 -11.47 17.48
CA ARG A 135 3.62 -12.37 16.36
C ARG A 135 4.29 -13.70 16.60
N LEU A 136 3.50 -14.78 16.59
CA LEU A 136 4.01 -16.14 16.72
C LEU A 136 4.69 -16.66 15.44
N VAL A 137 4.31 -16.09 14.28
CA VAL A 137 4.85 -16.47 12.98
C VAL A 137 5.42 -15.23 12.26
N PRO A 138 6.64 -15.31 11.71
CA PRO A 138 7.18 -14.26 10.85
C PRO A 138 6.32 -14.07 9.59
N PHE A 139 6.47 -12.90 8.95
CA PHE A 139 5.94 -12.72 7.60
C PHE A 139 6.60 -13.71 6.64
N ALA A 140 5.80 -14.29 5.74
CA ALA A 140 6.35 -15.02 4.61
C ALA A 140 7.35 -14.11 3.86
N PRO A 141 8.51 -14.63 3.43
CA PRO A 141 9.40 -13.87 2.59
C PRO A 141 8.66 -13.45 1.32
N GLU A 142 8.81 -12.19 0.94
CA GLU A 142 8.26 -11.68 -0.31
C GLU A 142 9.00 -12.38 -1.45
N LEU A 143 8.28 -13.23 -2.19
CA LEU A 143 8.82 -13.89 -3.36
C LEU A 143 8.92 -12.85 -4.46
N THR A 144 10.12 -12.67 -5.03
CA THR A 144 10.30 -11.87 -6.25
C THR A 144 9.35 -12.40 -7.33
N PRO A 145 8.48 -11.55 -7.90
CA PRO A 145 7.56 -11.99 -8.94
C PRO A 145 8.35 -12.60 -10.10
N ALA A 146 7.95 -13.78 -10.57
CA ALA A 146 8.63 -14.49 -11.67
C ALA A 146 8.80 -13.62 -12.95
N ARG A 147 7.99 -12.58 -13.10
CA ARG A 147 8.06 -11.61 -14.20
C ARG A 147 9.36 -10.78 -14.22
N GLU A 148 9.96 -10.50 -13.07
CA GLU A 148 11.17 -9.67 -12.94
C GLU A 148 12.43 -10.46 -13.36
N VAL A 149 12.45 -11.76 -13.07
CA VAL A 149 13.48 -12.71 -13.52
C VAL A 149 13.52 -12.83 -15.05
N LEU A 150 12.38 -12.66 -15.73
CA LEU A 150 12.31 -12.71 -17.20
C LEU A 150 12.92 -11.47 -17.86
N SER A 151 12.86 -10.29 -17.22
CA SER A 151 13.52 -9.09 -17.76
C SER A 151 15.04 -9.15 -17.65
N GLU A 152 15.57 -9.74 -16.57
CA GLU A 152 17.01 -9.96 -16.42
C GLU A 152 17.52 -11.09 -17.34
N SER A 153 16.67 -12.09 -17.62
CA SER A 153 17.00 -13.13 -18.60
C SER A 153 17.03 -12.61 -20.05
N ARG A 154 16.30 -11.51 -20.35
CA ARG A 154 16.27 -10.89 -21.68
C ARG A 154 17.51 -10.05 -22.00
N THR A 155 18.30 -9.63 -21.02
CA THR A 155 19.52 -8.84 -21.26
C THR A 155 20.75 -9.69 -21.58
N LEU A 156 20.70 -11.02 -21.39
CA LEU A 156 21.83 -11.92 -21.63
C LEU A 156 21.86 -12.62 -23.00
N ARG A 157 20.97 -12.27 -23.95
CA ARG A 157 21.03 -12.84 -25.31
C ARG A 157 20.46 -11.93 -26.41
N GLY A 158 20.83 -10.65 -26.40
CA GLY A 158 20.26 -9.66 -27.32
C GLY A 158 21.26 -8.64 -27.85
N GLY A 159 22.40 -9.09 -28.38
CA GLY A 159 23.09 -8.31 -29.40
C GLY A 159 22.26 -8.35 -30.68
N GLY A 160 21.54 -7.26 -30.98
CA GLY A 160 21.01 -7.01 -32.32
C GLY A 160 19.48 -7.04 -32.47
N ALA A 161 18.98 -5.91 -32.99
CA ALA A 161 17.79 -5.75 -33.81
C ALA A 161 16.39 -5.99 -33.20
N ALA A 162 15.75 -4.85 -32.97
CA ALA A 162 14.34 -4.54 -33.21
C ALA A 162 13.45 -5.64 -33.84
N GLY A 163 12.33 -5.87 -33.17
CA GLY A 163 11.05 -6.40 -33.66
C GLY A 163 11.00 -7.01 -35.07
N ALA A 164 11.04 -8.33 -35.14
CA ALA A 164 10.31 -9.12 -36.12
C ALA A 164 10.11 -10.53 -35.58
N ALA A 165 8.90 -11.06 -35.75
CA ALA A 165 8.52 -12.38 -35.33
C ALA A 165 9.38 -13.47 -36.00
N THR A 166 10.19 -14.18 -35.22
CA THR A 166 10.71 -15.49 -35.61
C THR A 166 10.17 -16.52 -34.63
N VAL A 167 8.95 -17.01 -34.88
CA VAL A 167 8.47 -18.23 -34.25
C VAL A 167 9.22 -19.38 -34.91
N GLY A 168 10.37 -19.75 -34.35
CA GLY A 168 11.03 -21.02 -34.66
C GLY A 168 10.24 -22.19 -34.05
N ALA A 169 10.49 -23.42 -34.49
CA ALA A 169 9.78 -24.62 -34.03
C ALA A 169 9.66 -24.72 -32.50
N ALA A 170 10.73 -24.37 -31.77
CA ALA A 170 10.73 -24.33 -30.30
C ALA A 170 9.74 -23.31 -29.70
N GLY A 171 9.44 -22.21 -30.42
CA GLY A 171 8.46 -21.22 -30.00
C GLY A 171 7.01 -21.68 -30.19
N VAL A 172 6.75 -22.57 -31.16
CA VAL A 172 5.42 -23.19 -31.35
C VAL A 172 5.17 -24.23 -30.26
N GLU A 173 6.17 -25.06 -29.96
CA GLU A 173 6.07 -26.09 -28.92
C GLU A 173 5.81 -25.48 -27.54
N VAL A 174 6.55 -24.44 -27.16
CA VAL A 174 6.32 -23.73 -25.87
C VAL A 174 4.92 -23.11 -25.82
N LEU A 175 4.41 -22.58 -26.93
CA LEU A 175 3.04 -22.05 -26.98
C LEU A 175 2.00 -23.15 -26.85
N GLN A 176 2.22 -24.31 -27.47
CA GLN A 176 1.33 -25.46 -27.41
C GLN A 176 1.30 -26.10 -26.02
N ASP A 177 2.46 -26.25 -25.37
CA ASP A 177 2.56 -26.80 -24.02
C ASP A 177 1.88 -25.91 -22.99
N VAL A 178 2.10 -24.58 -23.07
CA VAL A 178 1.41 -23.63 -22.19
C VAL A 178 -0.10 -23.68 -22.45
N LEU A 179 -0.54 -23.75 -23.70
CA LEU A 179 -1.97 -23.84 -24.01
C LEU A 179 -2.58 -25.14 -23.46
N ALA A 180 -1.88 -26.27 -23.58
CA ALA A 180 -2.33 -27.58 -23.12
C ALA A 180 -2.37 -27.68 -21.59
N GLU A 181 -1.37 -27.13 -20.89
CA GLU A 181 -1.32 -27.07 -19.42
C GLU A 181 -2.43 -26.16 -18.85
N THR A 182 -2.68 -25.03 -19.52
CA THR A 182 -3.76 -24.13 -19.12
C THR A 182 -5.14 -24.76 -19.36
N GLN A 183 -5.31 -25.45 -20.49
CA GLN A 183 -6.56 -26.09 -20.85
C GLN A 183 -6.90 -27.27 -19.92
N THR A 184 -5.92 -28.11 -19.57
CA THR A 184 -6.13 -29.24 -18.65
C THR A 184 -6.44 -28.81 -17.23
N THR A 185 -5.93 -27.65 -16.80
CA THR A 185 -6.21 -27.07 -15.48
C THR A 185 -7.61 -26.45 -15.40
N ILE A 186 -8.10 -25.84 -16.49
CA ILE A 186 -9.39 -25.13 -16.51
C ILE A 186 -10.56 -26.08 -16.81
N GLN A 187 -10.36 -27.10 -17.66
CA GLN A 187 -11.43 -28.01 -18.11
C GLN A 187 -12.29 -28.61 -16.96
N PRO A 188 -11.71 -29.07 -15.83
CA PRO A 188 -12.49 -29.64 -14.73
C PRO A 188 -13.34 -28.60 -13.98
N LEU A 189 -12.98 -27.32 -14.06
CA LEU A 189 -13.63 -26.21 -13.34
C LEU A 189 -14.84 -25.65 -14.09
N ILE A 190 -14.91 -25.84 -15.41
CA ILE A 190 -15.98 -25.35 -16.29
C ILE A 190 -17.41 -25.66 -15.74
N PRO A 191 -17.75 -26.89 -15.31
CA PRO A 191 -19.09 -27.17 -14.78
C PRO A 191 -19.39 -26.46 -13.45
N TYR A 192 -18.37 -26.14 -12.65
CA TYR A 192 -18.53 -25.40 -11.41
C TYR A 192 -18.70 -23.89 -11.64
N LEU A 193 -18.06 -23.35 -12.69
CA LEU A 193 -18.22 -21.94 -13.07
C LEU A 193 -19.66 -21.64 -13.48
N ASP A 194 -20.32 -22.57 -14.20
CA ASP A 194 -21.72 -22.38 -14.59
C ASP A 194 -22.67 -22.49 -13.38
N THR A 195 -22.41 -23.44 -12.49
CA THR A 195 -23.17 -23.57 -11.23
C THR A 195 -23.00 -22.32 -10.35
N LEU A 196 -21.77 -21.82 -10.22
CA LEU A 196 -21.46 -20.60 -9.45
C LEU A 196 -22.14 -19.37 -10.06
N ARG A 197 -22.19 -19.25 -11.39
CA ARG A 197 -22.90 -18.18 -12.09
C ARG A 197 -24.38 -18.16 -11.72
N TRP A 198 -25.06 -19.30 -11.76
CA TRP A 198 -26.48 -19.38 -11.41
C TRP A 198 -26.75 -19.14 -9.92
N VAL A 199 -25.87 -19.62 -9.03
CA VAL A 199 -25.96 -19.34 -7.58
C VAL A 199 -25.85 -17.84 -7.31
N LEU A 200 -24.88 -17.16 -7.91
CA LEU A 200 -24.71 -15.72 -7.73
C LEU A 200 -25.91 -14.92 -8.25
N ILE A 201 -26.49 -15.32 -9.39
CA ILE A 201 -27.71 -14.70 -9.92
C ILE A 201 -28.89 -14.91 -8.96
N ALA A 202 -29.07 -16.11 -8.42
CA ALA A 202 -30.14 -16.41 -7.47
C ALA A 202 -30.02 -15.57 -6.17
N ILE A 203 -28.81 -15.47 -5.61
CA ILE A 203 -28.54 -14.65 -4.43
C ILE A 203 -28.87 -13.17 -4.70
N ALA A 204 -28.46 -12.64 -5.86
CA ALA A 204 -28.75 -11.26 -6.24
C ALA A 204 -30.26 -11.01 -6.35
N LEU A 205 -31.01 -11.92 -6.97
CA LEU A 205 -32.48 -11.81 -7.10
C LEU A 205 -33.19 -11.88 -5.75
N ILE A 206 -32.73 -12.75 -4.83
CA ILE A 206 -33.26 -12.81 -3.46
C ILE A 206 -33.02 -11.49 -2.73
N GLY A 207 -31.81 -10.92 -2.83
CA GLY A 207 -31.48 -9.63 -2.23
C GLY A 207 -32.38 -8.49 -2.73
N ILE A 208 -32.63 -8.44 -4.04
CA ILE A 208 -33.55 -7.46 -4.66
C ILE A 208 -34.99 -7.67 -4.16
N ALA A 209 -35.47 -8.92 -4.09
CA ALA A 209 -36.81 -9.22 -3.61
C ALA A 209 -37.02 -8.81 -2.14
N VAL A 210 -36.02 -9.05 -1.28
CA VAL A 210 -36.05 -8.63 0.13
C VAL A 210 -36.09 -7.12 0.26
N THR A 211 -35.32 -6.38 -0.54
CA THR A 211 -35.33 -4.91 -0.52
C THR A 211 -36.66 -4.33 -1.00
N ILE A 212 -37.26 -4.91 -2.04
CA ILE A 212 -38.60 -4.53 -2.51
C ILE A 212 -39.65 -4.83 -1.42
N HIS A 213 -39.58 -6.01 -0.79
CA HIS A 213 -40.53 -6.40 0.25
C HIS A 213 -40.44 -5.49 1.47
N ALA A 214 -39.23 -5.23 1.97
CA ALA A 214 -39.01 -4.32 3.09
C ALA A 214 -39.57 -2.92 2.80
N ARG A 215 -39.33 -2.40 1.59
CA ARG A 215 -39.83 -1.09 1.18
C ARG A 215 -41.36 -1.05 1.05
N LEU A 216 -41.99 -2.14 0.63
CA LEU A 216 -43.46 -2.26 0.59
C LEU A 216 -44.06 -2.38 1.99
N ASP A 217 -43.38 -3.07 2.91
CA ASP A 217 -43.82 -3.21 4.31
C ASP A 217 -43.71 -1.87 5.06
N ASP A 218 -42.61 -1.14 4.91
CA ASP A 218 -42.44 0.21 5.46
C ASP A 218 -43.52 1.18 4.95
N TRP A 219 -43.88 1.07 3.66
CA TRP A 219 -44.96 1.87 3.06
C TRP A 219 -46.33 1.53 3.67
N LYS A 220 -46.63 0.24 3.90
CA LYS A 220 -47.87 -0.20 4.54
C LYS A 220 -47.95 0.22 6.01
N ARG A 221 -46.81 0.32 6.71
CA ARG A 221 -46.71 0.70 8.12
C ARG A 221 -46.67 2.21 8.35
N GLY A 222 -46.66 3.04 7.30
CA GLY A 222 -46.71 4.49 7.40
C GLY A 222 -45.45 5.14 8.00
N GLN A 223 -44.33 4.41 8.03
CA GLN A 223 -43.06 4.91 8.54
C GLN A 223 -42.28 5.55 7.38
N ARG A 224 -42.14 6.88 7.41
CA ARG A 224 -41.22 7.64 6.55
C ARG A 224 -40.18 8.32 7.42
#